data_AF-A0A5B9MD18-F1
#
_entry.id   AF-A0A5B9MD18-F1
#
_cell.length_a   1.000
_cell.length_b   1.000
_cell.length_c   1.000
_cell.angle_alpha   90.00
_cell.angle_beta   90.00
_cell.angle_gamma   90.00
#
_symmetry.space_group_name_H-M   'P 1'
#
loop_
_entity.id
_entity.type
_entity.pdbx_description
1 polymer ?
#
loop_
_entity_poly.entity_id
_entity_poly.type
_entity_poly.pdbx_seq_one_letter_code
_entity_poly.pdbx_strand_id
1 'polypeptide(L)'
;MPGKILVNRLRELLTQQAAIQKQELDLRVEIQIVERQLQLLSLGGGTSVVPVDENQQFIEKYRDQLEPEDIEFLSKKYRSTKEVVEYTGFPRTSLRRDALERGTIEYRKDENGNIRYKTISVMRKLLNVKAEEKR
;
A
#
# COMPACT_ATOMS: atom_id res chain seq x y z
N MET A 1 67.27 -2.36 -13.02
CA MET A 1 67.30 -1.87 -11.61
C MET A 1 66.01 -2.30 -10.90
N PRO A 2 66.04 -3.37 -10.09
CA PRO A 2 64.86 -3.95 -9.44
C PRO A 2 64.17 -3.01 -8.42
N GLY A 3 64.92 -2.07 -7.82
CA GLY A 3 64.36 -1.11 -6.86
C GLY A 3 63.32 -0.13 -7.43
N LYS A 4 63.42 0.24 -8.71
CA LYS A 4 62.45 1.16 -9.35
C LYS A 4 61.08 0.50 -9.56
N ILE A 5 61.07 -0.81 -9.83
CA ILE A 5 59.85 -1.59 -10.03
C ILE A 5 59.09 -1.72 -8.70
N LEU A 6 59.82 -2.00 -7.61
CA LEU A 6 59.24 -2.10 -6.27
C LEU A 6 58.63 -0.77 -5.80
N VAL A 7 59.34 0.35 -6.03
CA VAL A 7 58.84 1.69 -5.67
C VAL A 7 57.59 2.07 -6.47
N ASN A 8 57.54 1.75 -7.76
CA ASN A 8 56.35 2.02 -8.57
C ASN A 8 55.16 1.16 -8.11
N ARG A 9 55.40 -0.12 -7.76
CA ARG A 9 54.35 -1.00 -7.24
C ARG A 9 53.80 -0.53 -5.90
N LEU A 10 54.66 -0.03 -5.01
CA LEU A 10 54.23 0.56 -3.74
C LEU A 10 53.39 1.83 -3.95
N ARG A 11 53.72 2.67 -4.94
CA ARG A 11 52.91 3.86 -5.28
C ARG A 11 51.54 3.49 -5.84
N GLU A 12 51.46 2.47 -6.68
CA GLU A 12 50.18 1.95 -7.19
C GLU A 12 49.29 1.45 -6.03
N LEU A 13 49.86 0.66 -5.12
CA LEU A 13 49.12 0.12 -3.97
C LEU A 13 48.62 1.24 -3.04
N LEU A 14 49.45 2.26 -2.77
CA LEU A 14 49.04 3.42 -1.97
C LEU A 14 47.89 4.21 -2.64
N THR A 15 47.92 4.32 -3.97
CA THR A 15 46.86 5.00 -4.73
C THR A 15 45.55 4.21 -4.70
N GLN A 16 45.63 2.88 -4.82
CA GLN A 16 44.47 1.99 -4.68
C GLN A 16 43.89 2.04 -3.27
N GLN A 17 44.75 2.06 -2.25
CA GLN A 17 44.34 2.17 -0.86
C GLN A 17 43.61 3.50 -0.59
N ALA A 18 44.11 4.62 -1.11
CA ALA A 18 43.44 5.91 -0.98
C ALA A 18 42.07 5.93 -1.71
N ALA A 19 41.97 5.28 -2.87
CA ALA A 19 40.71 5.16 -3.61
C ALA A 19 39.66 4.34 -2.83
N ILE A 20 40.07 3.22 -2.22
CA ILE A 20 39.20 2.39 -1.39
C ILE A 20 38.74 3.15 -0.15
N GLN A 21 39.64 3.86 0.53
CA GLN A 21 39.30 4.68 1.71
C GLN A 21 38.32 5.79 1.36
N LYS A 22 38.47 6.42 0.20
CA LYS A 22 37.50 7.41 -0.27
C LYS A 22 36.13 6.77 -0.51
N GLN A 23 36.08 5.63 -1.20
CA GLN A 23 34.82 4.93 -1.46
C GLN A 23 34.13 4.48 -0.16
N GLU A 24 34.90 4.06 0.85
CA GLU A 24 34.36 3.73 2.17
C GLU A 24 33.74 4.95 2.86
N LEU A 25 34.39 6.12 2.78
CA LEU A 25 33.84 7.37 3.31
C LEU A 25 32.56 7.79 2.59
N ASP A 26 32.54 7.72 1.26
CA ASP A 26 31.37 8.04 0.44
C ASP A 26 30.17 7.14 0.83
N LEU A 27 30.40 5.83 0.96
CA LEU A 27 29.35 4.89 1.41
C LEU A 27 28.88 5.14 2.84
N ARG A 28 29.78 5.51 3.76
CA ARG A 28 29.40 5.87 5.14
C ARG A 28 28.51 7.12 5.17
N VAL A 29 28.80 8.10 4.32
CA VAL A 29 27.97 9.31 4.18
C VAL A 29 26.59 8.95 3.61
N GLU A 30 26.53 8.10 2.57
CA GLU A 30 25.24 7.63 2.03
C GLU A 30 24.40 6.89 3.07
N ILE A 31 25.01 6.00 3.86
CA ILE A 31 24.32 5.30 4.95
C ILE A 31 23.77 6.30 5.95
N GLN A 32 24.56 7.28 6.38
CA GLN A 32 24.09 8.31 7.33
C GLN A 32 22.97 9.18 6.75
N ILE A 33 23.00 9.49 5.45
CA ILE A 33 21.91 10.21 4.78
C ILE A 33 20.63 9.37 4.80
N VAL A 34 20.72 8.08 4.44
CA VAL A 34 19.58 7.16 4.44
C VAL A 34 19.02 6.96 5.85
N GLU A 35 19.88 6.73 6.85
CA GLU A 35 19.48 6.62 8.25
C GLU A 35 18.80 7.88 8.75
N ARG A 36 19.30 9.06 8.39
CA ARG A 36 18.70 10.34 8.77
C ARG A 36 17.37 10.59 8.04
N GLN A 37 17.24 10.15 6.79
CA GLN A 37 15.96 10.15 6.07
C GLN A 37 14.95 9.23 6.75
N LEU A 38 15.35 8.02 7.15
CA LEU A 38 14.51 7.08 7.90
C LEU A 38 14.12 7.64 9.28
N GLN A 39 15.03 8.34 9.97
CA GLN A 39 14.72 9.01 11.23
C GLN A 39 13.80 10.22 11.04
N LEU A 40 13.94 10.99 9.96
CA LEU A 40 13.00 12.06 9.62
C LEU A 40 11.61 11.50 9.29
N LEU A 41 11.54 10.33 8.65
CA LEU A 41 10.29 9.59 8.44
C LEU A 41 9.68 9.09 9.76
N SER A 42 10.49 8.81 10.80
CA SER A 42 10.01 8.33 12.10
C SER A 42 9.69 9.44 13.11
N LEU A 43 10.32 10.63 12.98
CA LEU A 43 10.15 11.79 13.88
C LEU A 43 9.22 12.87 13.29
N GLY A 44 9.02 12.90 11.97
CA GLY A 44 8.03 13.73 11.29
C GLY A 44 6.68 13.02 11.25
N GLY A 45 5.75 13.42 12.12
CA GLY A 45 4.39 12.91 12.10
C GLY A 45 3.79 12.97 10.69
N GLY A 46 3.46 11.79 10.15
CA GLY A 46 2.39 11.62 9.18
C GLY A 46 2.59 12.21 7.79
N THR A 47 3.70 11.97 7.12
CA THR A 47 3.62 11.70 5.66
C THR A 47 4.26 10.37 5.38
N SER A 48 3.67 9.34 5.97
CA SER A 48 3.84 8.03 5.42
C SER A 48 3.38 8.11 3.97
N VAL A 49 4.25 7.79 3.02
CA VAL A 49 3.80 7.11 1.80
C VAL A 49 3.39 5.68 2.23
N VAL A 50 2.50 5.58 3.23
CA VAL A 50 1.61 4.44 3.36
C VAL A 50 0.85 4.47 2.05
N PRO A 51 0.78 3.38 1.28
CA PRO A 51 -0.15 3.32 0.17
C PRO A 51 -1.51 3.65 0.76
N VAL A 52 -1.99 4.86 0.46
CA VAL A 52 -3.14 5.44 1.16
C VAL A 52 -4.25 4.41 1.02
N ASP A 53 -4.71 3.89 2.15
CA ASP A 53 -5.68 2.81 2.15
C ASP A 53 -6.88 3.30 1.33
N GLU A 54 -7.18 2.62 0.22
CA GLU A 54 -8.28 2.98 -0.66
C GLU A 54 -9.58 3.17 0.14
N ASN A 55 -9.74 2.40 1.23
CA ASN A 55 -10.90 2.48 2.10
C ASN A 55 -10.90 3.79 2.89
N GLN A 56 -9.73 4.22 3.39
CA GLN A 56 -9.57 5.48 4.11
C GLN A 56 -9.84 6.69 3.20
N GLN A 57 -9.30 6.69 1.97
CA GLN A 57 -9.61 7.73 0.98
C GLN A 57 -11.11 7.79 0.66
N PHE A 58 -11.75 6.62 0.56
CA PHE A 58 -13.18 6.54 0.30
C PHE A 58 -13.99 7.10 1.48
N ILE A 59 -13.63 6.75 2.72
CA ILE A 59 -14.29 7.28 3.92
C ILE A 59 -14.15 8.81 3.98
N GLU A 60 -12.96 9.33 3.73
CA GLU A 60 -12.73 10.78 3.74
C GLU A 60 -13.54 11.49 2.66
N LYS A 61 -13.61 10.92 1.45
CA LYS A 61 -14.34 11.50 0.32
C LYS A 61 -15.87 11.51 0.52
N TYR A 62 -16.42 10.49 1.17
CA TYR A 62 -17.87 10.32 1.33
C TYR A 62 -18.34 10.50 2.77
N ARG A 63 -17.51 11.10 3.64
CA ARG A 63 -17.74 11.16 5.09
C ARG A 63 -19.14 11.61 5.50
N ASP A 64 -19.67 12.62 4.83
CA ASP A 64 -21.00 13.19 5.14
C ASP A 64 -22.18 12.30 4.71
N GLN A 65 -21.92 11.27 3.91
CA GLN A 65 -22.91 10.31 3.40
C GLN A 65 -22.82 8.95 4.09
N LEU A 66 -21.82 8.76 4.96
CA LEU A 66 -21.55 7.50 5.62
C LEU A 66 -22.06 7.51 7.06
N GLU A 67 -22.74 6.44 7.43
CA GLU A 67 -23.10 6.15 8.81
C GLU A 67 -21.96 5.42 9.54
N PRO A 68 -21.95 5.40 10.88
CA PRO A 68 -20.92 4.69 11.64
C PRO A 68 -20.77 3.21 11.25
N GLU A 69 -21.90 2.57 10.93
CA GLU A 69 -21.95 1.17 10.45
C GLU A 69 -21.25 1.00 9.10
N ASP A 70 -21.32 2.02 8.23
CA ASP A 70 -20.64 2.00 6.94
C ASP A 70 -19.12 2.08 7.10
N ILE A 71 -18.66 2.87 8.08
CA ILE A 71 -17.25 2.99 8.43
C ILE A 71 -16.74 1.67 9.02
N GLU A 72 -17.52 1.02 9.89
CA GLU A 72 -17.19 -0.30 10.41
C GLU A 72 -17.11 -1.32 9.28
N PHE A 73 -18.05 -1.33 8.35
CA PHE A 73 -18.03 -2.22 7.20
C PHE A 73 -16.74 -2.03 6.38
N LEU A 74 -16.35 -0.77 6.13
CA LEU A 74 -15.13 -0.36 5.42
C LEU A 74 -13.83 -0.59 6.20
N SER A 75 -13.86 -0.97 7.49
CA SER A 75 -12.64 -1.30 8.25
C SER A 75 -11.85 -2.50 7.69
N LYS A 76 -12.47 -3.33 6.85
CA LYS A 76 -11.83 -4.44 6.14
C LYS A 76 -11.90 -4.22 4.64
N LYS A 77 -10.81 -4.49 3.92
CA LYS A 77 -10.78 -4.39 2.44
C LYS A 77 -11.69 -5.40 1.75
N TYR A 78 -11.85 -6.59 2.33
CA TYR A 78 -12.67 -7.66 1.79
C TYR A 78 -13.53 -8.31 2.87
N ARG A 79 -14.79 -8.62 2.56
CA ARG A 79 -15.71 -9.34 3.45
C ARG A 79 -16.39 -10.52 2.78
N SER A 80 -16.82 -11.48 3.59
CA SER A 80 -17.52 -12.68 3.12
C SER A 80 -18.87 -12.35 2.49
N THR A 81 -19.40 -13.29 1.71
CA THR A 81 -20.76 -13.16 1.19
C THR A 81 -21.80 -12.97 2.29
N LYS A 82 -21.66 -13.68 3.42
CA LYS A 82 -22.60 -13.60 4.53
C LYS A 82 -22.61 -12.20 5.16
N GLU A 83 -21.42 -11.68 5.51
CA GLU A 83 -21.27 -10.32 6.07
C GLU A 83 -21.84 -9.25 5.13
N VAL A 84 -21.63 -9.38 3.82
CA VAL A 84 -22.13 -8.40 2.84
C VAL A 84 -23.65 -8.45 2.72
N VAL A 85 -24.25 -9.63 2.75
CA VAL A 85 -25.72 -9.79 2.72
C VAL A 85 -26.35 -9.22 3.99
N GLU A 86 -25.77 -9.51 5.15
CA GLU A 86 -26.26 -9.00 6.44
C GLU A 86 -26.21 -7.47 6.50
N TYR A 87 -25.13 -6.88 5.97
CA TYR A 87 -24.96 -5.43 5.95
C TYR A 87 -25.79 -4.71 4.89
N THR A 88 -25.80 -5.19 3.64
CA THR A 88 -26.46 -4.49 2.51
C THR A 88 -27.92 -4.88 2.31
N GLY A 89 -28.36 -6.01 2.85
CA GLY A 89 -29.65 -6.62 2.52
C GLY A 89 -29.74 -7.19 1.09
N PHE A 90 -28.69 -7.07 0.27
CA PHE A 90 -28.74 -7.56 -1.11
C PHE A 90 -28.76 -9.09 -1.17
N PRO A 91 -29.61 -9.71 -2.02
CA PRO A 91 -29.62 -11.15 -2.18
C PRO A 91 -28.27 -11.69 -2.65
N ARG A 92 -27.84 -12.84 -2.12
CA ARG A 92 -26.60 -13.54 -2.51
C ARG A 92 -26.48 -13.75 -4.02
N THR A 93 -27.59 -14.06 -4.69
CA THR A 93 -27.65 -14.23 -6.14
C THR A 93 -27.38 -12.94 -6.90
N SER A 94 -27.90 -11.80 -6.42
CA SER A 94 -27.59 -10.48 -6.98
C SER A 94 -26.12 -10.16 -6.83
N LEU A 95 -25.56 -10.30 -5.62
CA LEU A 95 -24.14 -10.02 -5.37
C LEU A 95 -23.23 -10.84 -6.29
N ARG A 96 -23.56 -12.12 -6.48
CA ARG A 96 -22.79 -13.01 -7.36
C ARG A 96 -22.90 -12.59 -8.82
N ARG A 97 -24.08 -12.23 -9.30
CA ARG A 97 -24.30 -11.72 -10.66
C ARG A 97 -23.53 -10.42 -10.89
N ASP A 98 -23.62 -9.49 -9.94
CA ASP A 98 -22.98 -8.18 -10.04
C ASP A 98 -21.44 -8.27 -10.02
N ALA A 99 -20.90 -9.30 -9.37
CA ALA A 99 -19.46 -9.56 -9.32
C ALA A 99 -18.94 -10.39 -10.51
N LEU A 100 -19.60 -11.51 -10.84
CA LEU A 100 -19.10 -12.47 -11.84
C LEU A 100 -19.55 -12.15 -13.27
N GLU A 101 -20.76 -11.63 -13.45
CA GLU A 101 -21.35 -11.42 -14.79
C GLU A 101 -21.22 -9.96 -15.22
N ARG A 102 -21.54 -9.03 -14.31
CA ARG A 102 -21.54 -7.58 -14.64
C ARG A 102 -20.22 -6.87 -14.33
N GLY A 103 -19.38 -7.44 -13.47
CA GLY A 103 -18.10 -6.84 -13.07
C GLY A 103 -18.24 -5.53 -12.28
N THR A 104 -19.43 -5.21 -11.77
CA THR A 104 -19.70 -3.97 -11.03
C THR A 104 -19.23 -4.02 -9.57
N ILE A 105 -19.08 -5.23 -9.01
CA ILE A 105 -18.52 -5.45 -7.67
C ILE A 105 -17.23 -6.25 -7.81
N GLU A 106 -16.12 -5.68 -7.35
CA GLU A 106 -14.85 -6.41 -7.29
C GLU A 106 -14.91 -7.50 -6.21
N TYR A 107 -14.26 -8.63 -6.50
CA TYR A 107 -14.16 -9.75 -5.57
C TYR A 107 -12.81 -10.44 -5.70
N ARG A 108 -12.47 -11.24 -4.69
CA ARG A 108 -11.39 -12.24 -4.73
C ARG A 108 -11.90 -13.56 -4.19
N LYS A 109 -11.16 -14.65 -4.44
CA LYS A 109 -11.37 -15.92 -3.75
C LYS A 109 -10.36 -16.04 -2.61
N ASP A 110 -10.77 -16.58 -1.47
CA ASP A 110 -9.83 -17.01 -0.43
C ASP A 110 -9.21 -18.38 -0.77
N GLU A 111 -8.31 -18.85 0.08
CA GLU A 111 -7.58 -20.12 -0.09
C GLU A 111 -8.52 -21.33 -0.20
N ASN A 112 -9.73 -21.23 0.36
CA ASN A 112 -10.77 -22.25 0.31
C ASN A 112 -11.72 -22.07 -0.89
N GLY A 113 -11.42 -21.14 -1.81
CA GLY A 113 -12.24 -20.84 -2.98
C GLY A 113 -13.49 -20.02 -2.69
N ASN A 114 -13.69 -19.52 -1.47
CA ASN A 114 -14.87 -18.72 -1.13
C ASN A 114 -14.74 -17.29 -1.62
N ILE A 115 -15.85 -16.73 -2.12
CA ILE A 115 -15.89 -15.36 -2.62
C ILE A 115 -15.85 -14.36 -1.46
N ARG A 116 -14.91 -13.42 -1.55
CA ARG A 116 -14.78 -12.24 -0.70
C ARG A 116 -14.95 -10.99 -1.56
N TYR A 117 -15.93 -10.17 -1.23
CA TYR A 117 -16.23 -8.94 -1.98
C TYR A 117 -15.41 -7.78 -1.44
N LYS A 118 -14.94 -6.90 -2.34
CA LYS A 118 -14.23 -5.69 -1.99
C LYS A 118 -15.23 -4.67 -1.43
N THR A 119 -14.98 -4.18 -0.22
CA THR A 119 -15.97 -3.37 0.52
C THR A 119 -16.27 -2.04 -0.16
N ILE A 120 -15.27 -1.38 -0.76
CA ILE A 120 -15.49 -0.14 -1.53
C ILE A 120 -16.44 -0.35 -2.70
N SER A 121 -16.25 -1.40 -3.50
CA SER A 121 -17.08 -1.64 -4.69
C SER A 121 -18.53 -1.93 -4.30
N VAL A 122 -18.73 -2.63 -3.18
CA VAL A 122 -20.05 -2.81 -2.56
C VAL A 122 -20.63 -1.47 -2.11
N MET A 123 -19.85 -0.63 -1.43
CA MET A 123 -20.30 0.68 -0.96
C MET A 123 -20.68 1.63 -2.09
N ARG A 124 -19.93 1.65 -3.18
CA ARG A 124 -20.30 2.42 -4.38
C ARG A 124 -21.66 2.03 -4.91
N LYS A 125 -21.96 0.73 -4.97
CA LYS A 125 -23.28 0.24 -5.38
C LYS A 125 -24.36 0.70 -4.39
N LEU A 126 -24.12 0.57 -3.09
CA LEU A 126 -25.09 0.94 -2.06
C LEU A 126 -25.41 2.44 -2.09
N LEU A 127 -24.39 3.30 -2.24
CA LEU A 127 -24.58 4.74 -2.38
C LEU A 127 -25.34 5.10 -3.67
N ASN A 128 -25.08 4.39 -4.78
CA ASN A 128 -25.82 4.61 -6.03
C ASN A 128 -27.31 4.26 -5.86
N VAL A 129 -27.64 3.14 -5.21
CA VAL A 129 -29.03 2.75 -4.93
C VAL A 129 -29.70 3.78 -4.01
N LYS A 130 -29.03 4.20 -2.93
CA LYS A 130 -29.53 5.26 -2.02
C LYS A 130 -29.77 6.59 -2.76
N ALA A 131 -28.98 6.91 -3.78
CA ALA A 131 -29.15 8.12 -4.58
C ALA A 131 -30.32 8.02 -5.58
N GLU A 132 -30.59 6.83 -6.11
CA GLU A 132 -31.74 6.56 -6.99
C GLU A 132 -33.06 6.58 -6.23
N GLU A 133 -33.10 6.09 -4.99
CA GLU A 133 -34.31 6.10 -4.13
C GLU A 133 -34.73 7.51 -3.66
N LYS A 134 -33.82 8.49 -3.71
CA LYS A 134 -34.08 9.89 -3.32
C LYS A 134 -34.58 10.76 -4.49
N ARG A 135 -34.77 10.19 -5.68
CA ARG A 135 -35.30 10.87 -6.87
C ARG A 135 -36.77 10.56 -7.06
#